data_AF-A0A5J5LP24-F1
#
_entry.id   AF-A0A5J5LP24-F1
#
_cell.length_a   1.000
_cell.length_b   1.000
_cell.length_c   1.000
_cell.angle_alpha   90.00
_cell.angle_beta   90.00
_cell.angle_gamma   90.00
#
_symmetry.space_group_name_H-M   'P 1'
#
loop_
_entity.id
_entity.type
_entity.pdbx_description
1 polymer ?
#
loop_
_entity_poly.entity_id
_entity_poly.type
_entity_poly.pdbx_seq_one_letter_code
_entity_poly.pdbx_strand_id
1 'polypeptide(L)'
;MAAAELDRPLAEIGYLFSHQKEAVKWLLAHRTGGIYRGGILADDMGLGKTLSALVAARAMAKIHGCPIFVICPASLKDNWLREAAKAGAAIEVFSWAKMPKALESQKYLVIADESPLCTE
;
A
#
# COMPACT_ATOMS: atom_id res chain seq x y z
N MET A 1 8.43 -14.30 8.81
CA MET A 1 8.22 -14.45 7.35
C MET A 1 8.15 -13.12 6.59
N ALA A 2 7.58 -12.03 7.11
CA ALA A 2 7.54 -10.74 6.38
C ALA A 2 8.87 -9.95 6.40
N ALA A 3 9.68 -10.07 7.45
CA ALA A 3 10.93 -9.31 7.59
C ALA A 3 11.97 -9.64 6.50
N ALA A 4 12.09 -10.91 6.09
CA ALA A 4 13.00 -11.33 5.02
C ALA A 4 12.62 -10.76 3.65
N GLU A 5 11.36 -10.34 3.46
CA GLU A 5 10.92 -9.69 2.22
C GLU A 5 11.30 -8.20 2.15
N LEU A 6 11.86 -7.60 3.20
CA LEU A 6 12.31 -6.20 3.22
C LEU A 6 13.76 -6.02 2.81
N ASP A 7 14.54 -7.09 2.89
CA ASP A 7 15.97 -7.11 2.54
C ASP A 7 16.23 -7.74 1.17
N ARG A 8 15.18 -7.98 0.38
CA ARG A 8 15.30 -8.40 -1.02
C ARG A 8 15.18 -7.19 -1.95
N PRO A 9 15.90 -7.18 -3.08
CA PRO A 9 15.74 -6.15 -4.08
C PRO A 9 14.36 -6.24 -4.74
N LEU A 10 13.77 -5.08 -4.99
CA LEU A 10 12.60 -4.88 -5.86
C LEU A 10 13.10 -4.60 -7.28
N ALA A 11 12.42 -5.16 -8.27
CA ALA A 11 12.92 -5.30 -9.64
C ALA A 11 13.43 -4.00 -10.26
N GLU A 12 12.72 -2.88 -10.03
CA GLU A 12 13.03 -1.60 -10.69
C GLU A 12 13.80 -0.61 -9.82
N ILE A 13 13.82 -0.78 -8.49
CA ILE A 13 14.31 0.24 -7.55
C ILE A 13 15.38 -0.26 -6.59
N GLY A 14 15.75 -1.54 -6.64
CA GLY A 14 16.74 -2.11 -5.74
C GLY A 14 16.18 -2.25 -4.32
N TYR A 15 16.88 -1.74 -3.31
CA TYR A 15 16.50 -1.93 -1.91
C TYR A 15 15.66 -0.77 -1.37
N LEU A 16 14.72 -1.10 -0.48
CA LEU A 16 14.03 -0.08 0.32
C LEU A 16 15.03 0.70 1.18
N PHE A 17 14.79 2.01 1.33
CA PHE A 17 15.51 2.81 2.31
C PHE A 17 15.18 2.35 3.75
N SER A 18 16.07 2.64 4.69
CA SER A 18 15.90 2.23 6.10
C SER A 18 14.58 2.69 6.70
N HIS A 19 14.19 3.95 6.48
CA HIS A 19 12.92 4.51 6.97
C HIS A 19 11.69 3.83 6.34
N GLN A 20 11.78 3.42 5.06
CA GLN A 20 10.71 2.67 4.40
C GLN A 20 10.57 1.26 5.01
N LYS A 21 11.69 0.59 5.30
CA LYS A 21 11.66 -0.70 6.00
C LYS A 21 11.02 -0.57 7.37
N GLU A 22 11.31 0.51 8.11
CA GLU A 22 10.68 0.80 9.40
C GLU A 22 9.18 1.04 9.27
N ALA A 23 8.74 1.85 8.31
CA ALA A 23 7.33 2.07 8.02
C ALA A 23 6.59 0.76 7.70
N VAL A 24 7.20 -0.11 6.87
CA VAL A 24 6.61 -1.42 6.55
C VAL A 24 6.54 -2.32 7.77
N LYS A 25 7.61 -2.39 8.58
CA LYS A 25 7.61 -3.16 9.84
C LYS A 25 6.52 -2.67 10.78
N TRP A 26 6.39 -1.35 10.91
CA TRP A 26 5.36 -0.71 11.73
C TRP A 26 3.97 -1.11 11.26
N LEU A 27 3.67 -0.96 9.96
CA LEU A 27 2.37 -1.35 9.38
C LEU A 27 2.05 -2.83 9.59
N LEU A 28 3.04 -3.71 9.52
CA LEU A 28 2.85 -5.16 9.71
C LEU A 28 2.70 -5.56 11.18
N ALA A 29 3.32 -4.81 12.10
CA ALA A 29 3.29 -5.07 13.53
C ALA A 29 1.97 -4.67 14.21
N HIS A 30 1.12 -3.88 13.55
CA HIS A 30 -0.16 -3.37 14.08
C HIS A 30 -1.25 -4.46 14.15
N ARG A 31 -1.03 -5.45 15.01
CA ARG A 31 -2.01 -6.46 15.44
C ARG A 31 -2.18 -6.38 16.94
N THR A 32 -3.39 -6.09 17.42
CA THR A 32 -3.74 -6.17 18.85
C THR A 32 -4.82 -7.22 19.02
N GLY A 33 -4.55 -8.26 19.82
CA GLY A 33 -5.53 -9.33 20.08
C GLY A 33 -5.93 -10.13 18.83
N GLY A 34 -5.07 -10.21 17.81
CA GLY A 34 -5.37 -10.89 16.54
C GLY A 34 -6.15 -10.06 15.52
N ILE A 35 -6.56 -8.84 15.86
CA ILE A 35 -7.29 -7.92 14.98
C ILE A 35 -6.31 -6.90 14.38
N TYR A 36 -6.35 -6.74 13.06
CA TYR A 36 -5.62 -5.68 12.36
C TYR A 36 -6.39 -4.36 12.49
N ARG A 37 -5.77 -3.32 13.03
CA ARG A 37 -6.42 -2.02 13.28
C ARG A 37 -6.18 -0.99 12.17
N GLY A 38 -5.44 -1.35 11.11
CA GLY A 38 -4.98 -0.40 10.11
C GLY A 38 -3.79 0.44 10.61
N GLY A 39 -3.46 1.48 9.85
CA GLY A 39 -2.41 2.44 10.17
C GLY A 39 -2.46 3.63 9.21
N ILE A 40 -2.01 4.79 9.67
CA ILE A 40 -1.91 6.02 8.87
C ILE A 40 -0.44 6.31 8.65
N LEU A 41 0.00 6.34 7.39
CA LEU A 41 1.32 6.85 7.01
C LEU A 41 1.20 8.35 6.71
N ALA A 42 1.67 9.18 7.63
CA ALA A 42 1.62 10.64 7.52
C ALA A 42 3.02 11.29 7.50
N ASP A 43 4.04 10.52 7.11
CA ASP A 43 5.41 11.05 6.94
C ASP A 43 5.46 12.20 5.93
N ASP A 44 6.55 12.96 5.90
CA ASP A 44 6.74 14.05 4.95
C ASP A 44 6.59 13.63 3.48
N MET A 45 6.22 14.59 2.63
CA MET A 45 6.16 14.41 1.19
C MET A 45 7.54 13.99 0.65
N GLY A 46 7.56 13.09 -0.33
CA GLY A 46 8.82 12.62 -0.95
C GLY A 46 9.51 11.44 -0.27
N LEU A 47 9.09 11.02 0.94
CA LEU A 47 9.71 9.86 1.63
C LEU A 47 9.31 8.48 1.08
N GLY A 48 8.52 8.44 0.01
CA GLY A 48 8.12 7.20 -0.66
C GLY A 48 7.07 6.39 0.10
N LYS A 49 6.10 7.08 0.74
CA LYS A 49 4.99 6.45 1.48
C LYS A 49 4.18 5.48 0.63
N THR A 50 3.93 5.82 -0.64
CA THR A 50 3.21 4.97 -1.61
C THR A 50 3.87 3.59 -1.73
N LEU A 51 5.18 3.57 -1.91
CA LEU A 51 5.95 2.33 -2.03
C LEU A 51 5.91 1.52 -0.72
N SER A 52 6.12 2.17 0.43
CA SER A 52 6.04 1.51 1.74
C SER A 52 4.66 0.90 1.97
N ALA A 53 3.59 1.62 1.65
CA ALA A 53 2.21 1.13 1.77
C ALA A 53 1.97 -0.10 0.87
N LEU A 54 2.42 -0.05 -0.39
CA LEU A 54 2.26 -1.16 -1.35
C LEU A 54 3.04 -2.41 -0.93
N VAL A 55 4.26 -2.25 -0.42
CA VAL A 55 5.05 -3.39 0.06
C VAL A 55 4.40 -4.04 1.29
N ALA A 56 3.91 -3.23 2.22
CA ALA A 56 3.17 -3.72 3.39
C ALA A 56 1.87 -4.44 2.97
N ALA A 57 1.09 -3.82 2.09
CA ALA A 57 -0.17 -4.37 1.59
C ALA A 57 0.04 -5.69 0.82
N ARG A 58 1.09 -5.78 -0.03
CA ARG A 58 1.46 -7.03 -0.71
C ARG A 58 1.76 -8.15 0.27
N ALA A 59 2.53 -7.87 1.31
CA ALA A 59 2.85 -8.87 2.33
C ALA A 59 1.59 -9.35 3.07
N MET A 60 0.67 -8.43 3.39
CA MET A 60 -0.61 -8.77 4.03
C MET A 60 -1.55 -9.54 3.09
N ALA A 61 -1.66 -9.12 1.83
CA ALA A 61 -2.47 -9.77 0.81
C ALA A 61 -2.04 -11.23 0.60
N LYS A 62 -0.73 -11.49 0.59
CA LYS A 62 -0.16 -12.84 0.51
C LYS A 62 -0.51 -13.70 1.73
N ILE A 63 -0.57 -13.12 2.93
CA ILE A 63 -0.95 -13.83 4.16
C ILE A 63 -2.45 -14.11 4.20
N HIS A 64 -3.27 -13.17 3.75
CA HIS A 64 -4.72 -13.21 3.88
C HIS A 64 -5.45 -13.73 2.63
N GLY A 65 -4.75 -13.90 1.51
CA GLY A 65 -5.32 -14.36 0.25
C GLY A 65 -6.38 -13.42 -0.32
N CYS A 66 -6.20 -12.12 -0.19
CA CYS A 66 -7.19 -11.10 -0.57
C CYS A 66 -6.64 -10.06 -1.55
N PRO A 67 -7.51 -9.41 -2.36
CA PRO A 67 -7.10 -8.33 -3.24
C PRO A 67 -6.73 -7.06 -2.46
N ILE A 68 -5.93 -6.21 -3.11
CA ILE A 68 -5.55 -4.89 -2.61
C ILE A 68 -6.29 -3.84 -3.44
N PHE A 69 -7.07 -3.01 -2.76
CA PHE A 69 -7.78 -1.88 -3.35
C PHE A 69 -7.12 -0.58 -2.94
N VAL A 70 -6.82 0.25 -3.92
CA VAL A 70 -6.33 1.61 -3.70
C VAL A 70 -7.44 2.57 -4.06
N ILE A 71 -7.75 3.49 -3.16
CA ILE A 71 -8.69 4.59 -3.38
C ILE A 71 -7.90 5.88 -3.36
N CYS A 72 -7.86 6.61 -4.47
CA CYS A 72 -7.07 7.83 -4.59
C CYS A 72 -7.77 8.89 -5.48
N PRO A 73 -7.32 10.16 -5.47
CA PRO A 73 -7.69 11.12 -6.51
C PRO A 73 -7.46 10.58 -7.92
N ALA A 74 -8.29 11.00 -8.87
CA ALA A 74 -8.21 10.48 -10.25
C ALA A 74 -6.86 10.73 -10.92
N SER A 75 -6.22 11.87 -10.64
CA SER A 75 -4.90 12.22 -11.18
C SER A 75 -3.75 11.34 -10.66
N LEU A 76 -3.93 10.66 -9.51
CA LEU A 76 -2.90 9.84 -8.89
C LEU A 76 -2.97 8.37 -9.32
N LYS A 77 -3.97 7.96 -10.11
CA LYS A 77 -4.15 6.56 -10.53
C LYS A 77 -2.92 5.98 -11.21
N ASP A 78 -2.38 6.71 -12.19
CA ASP A 78 -1.21 6.24 -12.94
C ASP A 78 0.04 6.17 -12.06
N ASN A 79 0.15 7.08 -11.08
CA ASN A 79 1.23 7.04 -10.11
C ASN A 79 1.15 5.78 -9.24
N TRP A 80 -0.03 5.47 -8.71
CA TRP A 80 -0.26 4.25 -7.93
C TRP A 80 0.02 2.98 -8.75
N LEU A 81 -0.39 2.93 -10.02
CA LEU A 81 -0.11 1.79 -10.91
C LEU A 81 1.40 1.62 -11.18
N ARG A 82 2.13 2.72 -11.44
CA ARG A 82 3.59 2.67 -11.61
C ARG A 82 4.30 2.20 -10.35
N GLU A 83 3.94 2.74 -9.19
CA GLU A 83 4.55 2.31 -7.91
C GLU A 83 4.19 0.87 -7.56
N ALA A 84 3.00 0.40 -7.94
CA ALA A 84 2.59 -1.00 -7.76
C ALA A 84 3.44 -1.97 -8.60
N ALA A 85 3.77 -1.60 -9.84
CA ALA A 85 4.69 -2.35 -10.67
C ALA A 85 6.08 -2.48 -10.01
N LYS A 86 6.63 -1.36 -9.52
CA LYS A 86 7.91 -1.33 -8.78
C LYS A 86 7.86 -2.18 -7.50
N ALA A 87 6.76 -2.10 -6.76
CA ALA A 87 6.54 -2.87 -5.54
C ALA A 87 6.27 -4.36 -5.83
N GLY A 88 5.98 -4.73 -7.08
CA GLY A 88 5.49 -6.07 -7.45
C GLY A 88 4.18 -6.41 -6.75
N ALA A 89 3.29 -5.43 -6.58
CA ALA A 89 1.99 -5.57 -5.94
C ALA A 89 0.87 -5.55 -6.98
N ALA A 90 0.00 -6.55 -6.98
CA ALA A 90 -1.22 -6.53 -7.77
C ALA A 90 -2.28 -5.71 -7.02
N ILE A 91 -2.74 -4.62 -7.62
CA ILE A 91 -3.72 -3.71 -7.04
C ILE A 91 -4.85 -3.40 -8.04
N GLU A 92 -6.03 -3.07 -7.52
CA GLU A 92 -7.08 -2.39 -8.28
C GLU A 92 -7.25 -0.97 -7.77
N VAL A 93 -7.27 0.00 -8.68
CA VAL A 93 -7.28 1.43 -8.32
C VAL A 93 -8.62 2.07 -8.65
N PHE A 94 -9.23 2.67 -7.64
CA PHE A 94 -10.51 3.36 -7.72
C PHE A 94 -10.33 4.85 -7.44
N SER A 95 -11.20 5.67 -8.01
CA SER A 95 -11.30 7.09 -7.64
C SER A 95 -12.41 7.28 -6.63
N TRP A 96 -12.27 8.25 -5.74
CA TRP A 96 -13.33 8.69 -4.82
C TRP A 96 -14.70 8.89 -5.50
N ALA A 97 -14.71 9.42 -6.74
CA ALA A 97 -15.93 9.62 -7.53
C ALA A 97 -16.59 8.33 -8.08
N LYS A 98 -15.87 7.20 -8.11
CA LYS A 98 -16.35 5.92 -8.65
C LYS A 98 -15.86 4.77 -7.78
N MET A 99 -16.59 4.55 -6.69
CA MET A 99 -16.34 3.46 -5.75
C MET A 99 -16.78 2.10 -6.29
N PRO A 100 -16.06 1.01 -5.93
CA PRO A 100 -16.47 -0.34 -6.28
C PRO A 100 -17.80 -0.68 -5.61
N LYS A 101 -18.72 -1.29 -6.37
CA LYS A 101 -20.07 -1.64 -5.89
C LYS A 101 -20.12 -2.92 -5.05
N ALA A 102 -19.09 -3.76 -5.13
CA ALA A 102 -19.14 -5.12 -4.60
C ALA A 102 -17.91 -5.38 -3.72
N LEU A 103 -18.07 -5.11 -2.42
CA LEU A 103 -17.12 -5.48 -1.37
C LEU A 103 -17.74 -6.43 -0.33
N GLU A 104 -19.03 -6.74 -0.47
CA GLU A 104 -19.86 -7.27 0.62
C GLU A 104 -19.56 -8.72 1.01
N SER A 105 -18.80 -9.49 0.22
CA SER A 105 -18.63 -10.93 0.44
C SER A 105 -17.19 -11.44 0.46
N GLN A 106 -16.20 -10.57 0.23
CA GLN A 106 -14.79 -10.98 0.22
C GLN A 106 -13.97 -10.10 1.17
N LYS A 107 -12.97 -10.68 1.83
CA LYS A 107 -11.97 -9.90 2.56
C LYS A 107 -11.13 -9.15 1.54
N TYR A 108 -10.81 -7.89 1.83
CA TYR A 108 -9.93 -7.06 1.01
C TYR A 108 -9.02 -6.23 1.92
N LEU A 109 -7.91 -5.78 1.35
CA LEU A 109 -7.09 -4.73 1.94
C LEU A 109 -7.37 -3.43 1.20
N VAL A 110 -7.55 -2.34 1.95
CA VAL A 110 -7.76 -1.02 1.37
C VAL A 110 -6.62 -0.09 1.76
N ILE A 111 -6.10 0.63 0.77
CA ILE A 111 -5.24 1.79 0.96
C ILE A 111 -6.05 3.00 0.49
N ALA A 112 -6.28 3.94 1.39
CA ALA A 112 -6.94 5.21 1.07
C ALA A 112 -5.89 6.32 1.02
N ASP A 113 -5.87 7.04 -0.09
CA ASP A 113 -4.99 8.19 -0.33
C ASP A 113 -5.85 9.43 -0.55
N GLU A 114 -5.71 10.39 0.36
CA GLU A 114 -6.40 11.68 0.33
C GLU A 114 -5.49 12.82 -0.12
N SER A 115 -4.30 12.52 -0.64
CA SER A 115 -3.35 13.56 -1.06
C SER A 115 -4.07 14.58 -1.96
N PRO A 116 -4.03 15.88 -1.64
CA PRO A 116 -4.78 16.88 -2.39
C PRO A 116 -4.33 16.83 -3.84
N LEU A 117 -5.27 17.06 -4.76
CA LEU A 117 -4.95 17.26 -6.17
C LEU A 117 -3.90 18.37 -6.25
N CYS A 118 -2.65 18.02 -6.58
CA CYS A 118 -1.70 19.01 -7.05
C CYS A 118 -2.20 19.47 -8.42
N THR A 119 -3.12 20.43 -8.42
CA THR A 119 -3.25 21.34 -9.55
C THR A 119 -2.02 22.23 -9.50
N GLU A 120 -1.09 22.01 -10.42
CA GLU A 120 -0.09 23.02 -10.78
C GLU A 120 -0.77 24.32 -11.21
#